data_AF-A0A3N5NMR9-F1
#
_entry.id   AF-A0A3N5NMR9-F1
#
_cell.length_a   1.000
_cell.length_b   1.000
_cell.length_c   1.000
_cell.angle_alpha   90.00
_cell.angle_beta   90.00
_cell.angle_gamma   90.00
#
_symmetry.space_group_name_H-M   'P 1'
#
loop_
_entity.id
_entity.type
_entity.pdbx_description
1 polymer ?
#
loop_
_entity_poly.entity_id
_entity_poly.type
_entity_poly.pdbx_seq_one_letter_code
_entity_poly.pdbx_strand_id
1 'polypeptide(L)'
;VANMRDALYAEIEKVKAEGNRHSVFLMLTDIMKEGTDLMAVSDDVSVVKKAFGKALEGRTVWLPGVMSRKKQMVPYLEKAFAS
;
A
#
# COMPACT_ATOMS: atom_id res chain seq x y z
N VAL A 1 -2.73 15.10 -12.37
CA VAL A 1 -2.17 14.16 -11.36
C VAL A 1 -3.01 12.89 -11.21
N ALA A 2 -4.34 12.92 -11.37
CA ALA A 2 -5.19 11.71 -11.31
C ALA A 2 -4.77 10.62 -12.32
N ASN A 3 -4.50 10.98 -13.58
CA ASN A 3 -4.14 10.03 -14.65
C ASN A 3 -2.91 9.15 -14.36
N MET A 4 -1.94 9.63 -13.57
CA MET A 4 -0.74 8.83 -13.26
C MET A 4 -1.03 7.78 -12.18
N ARG A 5 -1.92 8.07 -11.22
CA ARG A 5 -2.29 7.10 -10.19
C ARG A 5 -3.05 5.93 -10.78
N ASP A 6 -3.95 6.19 -11.73
CA ASP A 6 -4.69 5.12 -12.42
C ASP A 6 -3.79 4.27 -13.30
N ALA A 7 -2.83 4.88 -14.01
CA ALA A 7 -1.85 4.15 -14.81
C ALA A 7 -0.93 3.28 -13.92
N LEU A 8 -0.47 3.81 -12.79
CA LEU A 8 0.31 3.05 -11.81
C LEU A 8 -0.49 1.88 -11.23
N TYR A 9 -1.77 2.10 -10.92
CA TYR A 9 -2.63 1.05 -10.39
C TYR A 9 -2.82 -0.09 -11.41
N ALA A 10 -3.10 0.24 -12.67
CA ALA A 10 -3.24 -0.74 -13.74
C ALA A 10 -1.95 -1.55 -13.96
N GLU A 11 -0.78 -0.89 -13.85
CA GLU A 11 0.51 -1.57 -13.97
C GLU A 11 0.79 -2.47 -12.76
N ILE A 12 0.42 -2.05 -11.55
CA ILE A 12 0.53 -2.88 -10.34
C ILE A 12 -0.36 -4.11 -10.44
N GLU A 13 -1.58 -3.98 -10.97
CA GLU A 13 -2.47 -5.12 -11.23
C GLU A 13 -1.85 -6.12 -12.21
N LYS A 14 -1.21 -5.64 -13.29
CA LYS A 14 -0.44 -6.50 -14.18
C LYS A 14 0.71 -7.20 -13.48
N VAL A 15 1.53 -6.47 -12.72
CA VAL A 15 2.67 -7.05 -11.97
C VAL A 15 2.22 -8.07 -10.93
N LYS A 16 1.03 -7.87 -10.34
CA LYS A 16 0.39 -8.84 -9.46
C LYS A 16 0.02 -10.11 -10.24
N ALA A 17 -0.64 -9.96 -11.39
CA ALA A 17 -1.07 -11.07 -12.24
C ALA A 17 0.12 -11.85 -12.83
N GLU A 18 1.13 -11.15 -13.36
CA GLU A 18 2.34 -11.75 -13.94
C GLU A 18 3.19 -12.46 -12.89
N GLY A 19 3.25 -11.92 -11.67
CA GLY A 19 4.02 -12.51 -10.57
C GLY A 19 3.25 -13.51 -9.72
N ASN A 20 1.97 -13.75 -10.00
CA ASN A 20 1.04 -14.50 -9.17
C ASN A 20 1.13 -14.13 -7.67
N ARG A 21 1.24 -12.82 -7.40
CA ARG A 21 1.48 -12.28 -6.05
C ARG A 21 0.13 -12.09 -5.35
N HIS A 22 0.03 -12.53 -4.10
CA HIS A 22 -1.18 -12.33 -3.29
C HIS A 22 -1.47 -10.83 -3.03
N SER A 23 -0.41 -10.04 -2.85
CA SER A 23 -0.52 -8.62 -2.52
C SER A 23 0.67 -7.84 -3.08
N VAL A 24 0.39 -6.66 -3.65
CA VAL A 24 1.41 -5.68 -4.07
C VAL A 24 1.10 -4.35 -3.42
N PHE A 25 2.14 -3.73 -2.85
CA PHE A 25 2.05 -2.47 -2.15
C PHE A 25 2.99 -1.46 -2.79
N LEU A 26 2.45 -0.35 -3.30
CA LEU A 26 3.22 0.78 -3.79
C LEU A 26 3.23 1.89 -2.73
N MET A 27 4.45 2.32 -2.39
CA MET A 27 4.68 3.38 -1.42
C MET A 27 5.08 4.67 -2.13
N LEU A 28 4.25 5.70 -2.01
CA LEU A 28 4.54 7.05 -2.50
C LEU A 28 4.84 7.94 -1.31
N THR A 29 6.12 8.02 -0.94
CA THR A 29 6.59 8.86 0.17
C THR A 29 6.78 10.30 -0.30
N ASP A 30 6.05 11.21 0.31
CA ASP A 30 6.23 12.65 0.19
C ASP A 30 7.16 13.12 1.31
N ILE A 31 8.39 13.48 0.92
CA ILE A 31 9.42 13.99 1.84
C ILE A 31 9.11 15.40 2.36
N MET A 32 8.29 16.18 1.65
CA MET A 32 7.95 17.55 2.05
C MET A 32 6.84 17.57 3.10
N LYS A 33 5.91 16.63 3.01
CA LYS A 33 4.81 16.45 3.96
C LYS A 33 5.06 15.37 5.01
N GLU A 34 6.27 14.79 5.01
CA GLU A 34 6.70 13.71 5.90
C GLU A 34 5.64 12.59 6.03
N GLY A 35 5.12 12.15 4.90
CA GLY A 35 4.00 11.22 4.84
C GLY A 35 4.11 10.28 3.66
N THR A 36 3.40 9.17 3.74
CA THR A 36 3.39 8.16 2.68
C THR A 36 1.96 7.90 2.23
N ASP A 37 1.72 8.01 0.94
CA ASP A 37 0.52 7.50 0.28
C ASP A 37 0.78 6.04 -0.08
N LEU A 38 0.12 5.13 0.62
CA LEU A 38 0.25 3.70 0.38
C LEU A 38 -0.88 3.25 -0.54
N MET A 39 -0.53 2.82 -1.74
CA MET A 39 -1.44 2.17 -2.67
C MET A 39 -1.29 0.67 -2.54
N ALA A 40 -2.41 -0.05 -2.40
CA ALA A 40 -2.40 -1.49 -2.19
C ALA A 40 -3.29 -2.19 -3.20
N VAL A 41 -2.77 -3.24 -3.82
CA VAL A 41 -3.51 -4.15 -4.69
C VAL A 41 -3.37 -5.54 -4.09
N SER A 42 -4.41 -6.02 -3.43
CA SER A 42 -4.42 -7.33 -2.79
C SER A 42 -5.79 -7.97 -2.95
N ASP A 43 -5.82 -9.30 -2.97
CA ASP A 43 -7.07 -10.05 -2.86
C ASP A 43 -7.76 -9.84 -1.50
N ASP A 44 -6.98 -9.55 -0.46
CA ASP A 44 -7.49 -9.26 0.88
C ASP A 44 -7.16 -7.83 1.31
N VAL A 45 -8.09 -6.94 0.98
CA VAL A 45 -8.05 -5.51 1.29
C VAL A 45 -8.15 -5.26 2.81
N SER A 46 -8.65 -6.23 3.58
CA SER A 46 -8.83 -6.12 5.03
C SER A 46 -7.49 -6.17 5.78
N VAL A 47 -6.48 -6.80 5.19
CA VAL A 47 -5.12 -6.88 5.74
C VAL A 47 -4.50 -5.49 5.88
N VAL A 48 -4.75 -4.58 4.93
CA VAL A 48 -4.23 -3.20 4.99
C VAL A 48 -4.88 -2.43 6.13
N LYS A 49 -6.19 -2.62 6.31
CA LYS A 49 -6.93 -2.04 7.43
C LYS A 49 -6.46 -2.56 8.79
N LYS A 50 -6.17 -3.87 8.88
CA LYS A 50 -5.58 -4.48 10.09
C LYS A 50 -4.16 -3.97 10.35
N ALA A 51 -3.33 -3.86 9.31
CA ALA A 51 -1.93 -3.45 9.42
C ALA A 51 -1.78 -1.99 9.87
N PHE A 52 -2.53 -1.07 9.27
CA PHE A 52 -2.34 0.37 9.49
C PHE A 52 -3.45 1.04 10.30
N GLY A 53 -4.48 0.29 10.69
CA GLY A 53 -5.64 0.83 11.42
C GLY A 53 -6.50 1.79 10.59
N LYS A 54 -6.20 1.94 9.29
CA LYS A 54 -6.94 2.80 8.36
C LYS A 54 -7.42 1.99 7.16
N ALA A 55 -8.68 2.18 6.81
CA ALA A 55 -9.22 1.62 5.58
C ALA A 55 -8.59 2.32 4.37
N LEU A 56 -8.46 1.58 3.26
CA LEU A 56 -8.14 2.17 1.97
C LEU A 56 -9.31 3.06 1.53
N GLU A 57 -9.04 4.32 1.26
CA GLU A 57 -10.01 5.23 0.64
C GLU A 57 -9.99 4.99 -0.86
N GLY A 58 -10.86 4.09 -1.31
CA GLY A 58 -10.88 3.59 -2.68
C GLY A 58 -9.73 2.60 -2.94
N ARG A 59 -8.53 3.12 -3.21
CA ARG A 59 -7.35 2.32 -3.64
C ARG A 59 -6.05 2.70 -2.93
N THR A 60 -6.04 3.81 -2.18
CA THR A 60 -4.86 4.29 -1.46
C THR A 60 -5.21 4.68 -0.03
N VAL A 61 -4.19 4.77 0.82
CA VAL A 61 -4.32 5.21 2.22
C VAL A 61 -3.17 6.15 2.57
N TRP A 62 -3.51 7.31 3.11
CA TRP A 62 -2.52 8.27 3.57
C TRP A 62 -2.05 7.95 4.99
N LEU A 63 -0.74 7.69 5.10
CA LEU A 63 -0.02 7.37 6.33
C LEU A 63 0.92 8.53 6.70
N PRO A 64 0.46 9.48 7.53
CA PRO A 64 1.32 10.57 8.02
C PRO A 64 2.41 10.02 8.94
N GLY A 65 3.65 10.47 8.77
CA GLY A 65 4.79 10.06 9.61
C GLY A 65 5.39 8.67 9.29
N VAL A 66 4.85 7.97 8.29
CA VAL A 66 5.44 6.71 7.80
C VAL A 66 6.48 7.06 6.74
N MET A 67 7.76 6.94 7.10
CA MET A 67 8.89 7.15 6.18
C MET A 67 9.75 5.89 6.05
N SER A 68 9.67 4.96 7.01
CA SER A 68 10.55 3.78 7.05
C SER A 68 9.83 2.50 6.66
N ARG A 69 10.16 1.99 5.46
CA ARG A 69 9.72 0.66 4.98
C ARG A 69 10.05 -0.47 5.96
N LYS A 70 11.29 -0.51 6.47
CA LYS A 70 11.79 -1.61 7.31
C LYS A 70 11.20 -1.63 8.73
N LYS A 71 10.94 -0.47 9.32
CA LYS A 71 10.47 -0.39 10.73
C LYS A 71 8.97 -0.20 10.87
N GLN A 72 8.32 0.49 9.93
CA GLN A 72 6.95 0.97 10.09
C GLN A 72 5.96 0.32 9.12
N MET A 73 6.41 -0.50 8.17
CA MET A 73 5.56 -1.07 7.14
C MET A 73 5.65 -2.59 7.08
N VAL A 74 6.86 -3.15 6.94
CA VAL A 74 7.06 -4.60 6.93
C VAL A 74 6.49 -5.28 8.19
N PRO A 75 6.80 -4.83 9.43
CA PRO A 75 6.31 -5.53 10.63
C PRO A 75 4.78 -5.45 10.81
N TYR A 76 4.16 -4.37 10.32
CA TYR A 76 2.71 -4.18 10.41
C TYR A 76 1.96 -5.05 9.39
N LEU A 77 2.50 -5.13 8.17
CA LEU A 77 1.99 -6.06 7.15
C LEU A 77 2.19 -7.51 7.58
N GLU A 78 3.39 -7.89 8.05
CA GLU A 78 3.65 -9.25 8.54
C GLU A 78 2.69 -9.66 9.65
N LYS A 79 2.47 -8.80 10.65
CA LYS A 79 1.49 -9.06 11.71
C LYS A 79 0.07 -9.22 11.17
N ALA A 80 -0.32 -8.42 10.18
CA ALA A 80 -1.65 -8.47 9.60
C ALA A 80 -1.86 -9.69 8.68
N PHE A 81 -0.81 -10.18 8.01
CA PHE A 81 -0.85 -11.42 7.22
C PHE A 81 -0.73 -12.67 8.08
N ALA A 82 -0.05 -12.59 9.24
CA ALA A 82 0.08 -13.71 10.17
C ALA A 82 -1.17 -13.95 11.03
N SER A 83 -2.20 -13.08 10.94
CA SER A 83 -3.43 -13.10 11.76
C SER A 83 -4.70 -13.37 10.95
#